data_AF-A0A537I670-F1
#
_entry.id   AF-A0A537I670-F1
#
_cell.length_a   1.000
_cell.length_b   1.000
_cell.length_c   1.000
_cell.angle_alpha   90.00
_cell.angle_beta   90.00
_cell.angle_gamma   90.00
#
_symmetry.space_group_name_H-M   'P 1'
#
loop_
_entity.id
_entity.type
_entity.pdbx_description
1 polymer ?
#
loop_
_entity_poly.entity_id
_entity_poly.type
_entity_poly.pdbx_seq_one_letter_code
_entity_poly.pdbx_strand_id
1 'polypeptide(L)'
;MTQARKKKVLEEVRRQRQRRTIISVVIVAVLIGTIGYGVYALTQSKGGGDWPFPCGAEGNVVHVHPWLRIYVNTGTSNVSVSVPQYVGFVSQTCLEPMHTHDASGIIHIEAPSLSNQYTLGAFFTIWRLTFPNGASVDGVDRPIIFNSTDILGFKIGQGHTLSLLIDRGQSNPQNSTEYGSLDLTHYDYCSAQSTSAPCSPTATGDPQYPNGYPYGTGHTVEIVYS
;
A
#
# COMPACT_ATOMS: atom_id res chain seq x y z
N MET A 1 -33.25 39.05 -57.91
CA MET A 1 -32.57 38.95 -56.59
C MET A 1 -31.21 39.63 -56.67
N THR A 2 -30.96 40.64 -55.83
CA THR A 2 -29.74 41.47 -55.84
C THR A 2 -28.50 40.69 -55.41
N GLN A 3 -27.34 40.92 -56.05
CA GLN A 3 -26.08 40.21 -55.77
C GLN A 3 -25.65 40.29 -54.28
N ALA A 4 -26.00 41.37 -53.59
CA ALA A 4 -25.72 41.57 -52.16
C ALA A 4 -26.40 40.51 -51.27
N ARG A 5 -27.64 40.11 -51.58
CA ARG A 5 -28.38 39.10 -50.80
C ARG A 5 -27.76 37.71 -50.94
N LYS A 6 -27.23 37.38 -52.14
CA LYS A 6 -26.52 36.11 -52.37
C LYS A 6 -25.21 36.04 -51.60
N LYS A 7 -24.42 37.13 -51.54
CA LYS A 7 -23.16 37.18 -50.77
C LYS A 7 -23.40 36.96 -49.28
N LYS A 8 -24.40 37.65 -48.70
CA LYS A 8 -24.75 37.52 -47.28
C LYS A 8 -25.17 36.09 -46.90
N VAL A 9 -26.01 35.45 -47.72
CA VAL A 9 -26.42 34.05 -47.51
C VAL A 9 -25.22 33.10 -47.61
N LEU A 10 -24.31 33.32 -48.57
CA LEU A 10 -23.12 32.49 -48.72
C LEU A 10 -22.17 32.60 -47.51
N GLU A 11 -22.00 33.80 -46.97
CA GLU A 11 -21.21 34.05 -45.75
C GLU A 11 -21.84 33.41 -44.51
N GLU A 12 -23.15 33.55 -44.33
CA GLU A 12 -23.88 32.91 -43.24
C GLU A 12 -23.75 31.37 -43.30
N VAL A 13 -23.90 30.78 -44.49
CA VAL A 13 -23.72 29.33 -44.70
C VAL A 13 -22.28 28.90 -44.42
N ARG A 14 -21.27 29.67 -44.87
CA ARG A 14 -19.85 29.39 -44.57
C ARG A 14 -19.58 29.44 -43.06
N ARG A 15 -20.09 30.45 -42.35
CA ARG A 15 -19.92 30.60 -40.90
C ARG A 15 -20.61 29.46 -40.13
N GLN A 16 -21.78 29.03 -40.60
CA GLN A 16 -22.51 27.91 -40.02
C GLN A 16 -21.79 26.57 -40.24
N ARG A 17 -21.23 26.34 -41.44
CA ARG A 17 -20.38 25.16 -41.71
C ARG A 17 -19.11 25.18 -40.85
N GLN A 18 -18.43 26.32 -40.77
CA GLN A 18 -17.22 26.47 -39.95
C GLN A 18 -17.50 26.23 -38.46
N ARG A 19 -18.62 26.73 -37.92
CA ARG A 19 -19.05 26.42 -36.54
C ARG A 19 -19.29 24.92 -36.34
N ARG A 20 -19.98 24.24 -37.26
CA ARG A 20 -20.22 22.78 -37.18
C ARG A 20 -18.93 21.99 -37.24
N THR A 21 -17.98 22.38 -38.10
CA THR A 21 -16.66 21.76 -38.18
C THR A 21 -15.88 21.93 -36.89
N ILE A 22 -15.82 23.15 -36.33
CA ILE A 22 -15.11 23.41 -35.07
C ILE A 22 -15.71 22.59 -33.92
N ILE A 23 -17.04 22.58 -33.78
CA ILE A 23 -17.72 21.78 -32.74
C ILE A 23 -17.39 20.29 -32.89
N SER A 24 -17.41 19.77 -34.12
CA SER A 24 -17.09 18.36 -34.38
C SER A 24 -15.64 18.02 -34.01
N VAL A 25 -14.69 18.90 -34.34
CA VAL A 25 -13.26 18.71 -33.99
C VAL A 25 -13.05 18.72 -32.48
N VAL A 26 -13.69 19.63 -31.76
CA VAL A 26 -13.59 19.70 -30.29
C VAL A 26 -14.14 18.43 -29.65
N ILE A 27 -15.30 17.94 -30.11
CA ILE A 27 -15.88 16.69 -29.60
C ILE A 27 -14.92 15.51 -29.84
N VAL A 28 -14.34 15.41 -31.04
CA VAL A 28 -13.37 14.35 -31.36
C VAL A 28 -12.13 14.45 -30.48
N ALA A 29 -11.59 15.66 -30.27
CA ALA A 29 -10.42 15.86 -29.41
C ALA A 29 -10.70 15.46 -27.94
N VAL A 30 -11.87 15.81 -27.41
CA VAL A 30 -12.30 15.41 -26.07
C VAL A 30 -12.44 13.89 -25.99
N LEU A 31 -13.08 13.25 -26.98
CA LEU A 31 -13.21 11.79 -27.02
C LEU A 31 -11.86 11.08 -27.09
N ILE A 32 -10.91 11.57 -27.89
CA ILE A 32 -9.54 11.03 -27.94
C ILE A 32 -8.87 11.20 -26.59
N GLY A 33 -9.03 12.36 -25.94
CA GLY A 33 -8.50 12.61 -24.60
C GLY A 33 -9.09 11.66 -23.54
N THR A 34 -10.41 11.44 -23.55
CA THR A 34 -11.07 10.54 -22.59
C THR A 34 -10.73 9.08 -22.84
N ILE A 35 -10.65 8.65 -24.10
CA ILE A 35 -10.22 7.29 -24.46
C ILE A 35 -8.74 7.11 -24.09
N GLY A 36 -7.88 8.08 -24.42
CA GLY A 36 -6.46 8.04 -24.08
C GLY A 36 -6.24 7.97 -22.57
N TYR A 37 -6.97 8.77 -21.79
CA TYR A 37 -6.93 8.71 -20.33
C TYR A 37 -7.48 7.39 -19.79
N GLY A 38 -8.59 6.88 -20.34
CA GLY A 38 -9.16 5.58 -19.97
C GLY A 38 -8.19 4.44 -20.23
N VAL A 39 -7.54 4.41 -21.41
CA VAL A 39 -6.50 3.44 -21.73
C VAL A 39 -5.30 3.60 -20.79
N TYR A 40 -4.82 4.83 -20.57
CA TYR A 40 -3.72 5.10 -19.64
C TYR A 40 -4.01 4.59 -18.21
N ALA A 41 -5.20 4.87 -17.69
CA ALA A 41 -5.65 4.39 -16.39
C ALA A 41 -5.80 2.86 -16.35
N LEU A 42 -6.30 2.25 -17.44
CA LEU A 42 -6.38 0.80 -17.56
C LEU A 42 -5.00 0.14 -17.71
N THR A 43 -4.01 0.81 -18.30
CA THR A 43 -2.64 0.30 -18.43
C THR A 43 -1.80 0.47 -17.17
N GLN A 44 -2.25 1.26 -16.18
CA GLN A 44 -1.72 1.17 -14.81
C GLN A 44 -2.17 -0.12 -14.10
N SER A 45 -3.07 -0.91 -14.70
CA SER A 45 -3.46 -2.20 -14.13
C SER A 45 -2.30 -3.17 -14.21
N LYS A 46 -1.72 -3.44 -13.03
CA LYS A 46 -0.79 -4.53 -12.73
C LYS A 46 0.58 -4.35 -13.39
N GLY A 47 1.51 -3.73 -12.64
CA GLY A 47 2.93 -4.01 -12.83
C GLY A 47 3.10 -5.53 -12.90
N GLY A 48 3.69 -6.02 -13.99
CA GLY A 48 3.62 -7.43 -14.37
C GLY A 48 4.06 -8.39 -13.26
N GLY A 49 3.09 -9.02 -12.59
CA GLY A 49 3.29 -10.01 -11.54
C GLY A 49 2.00 -10.27 -10.74
N ASP A 50 1.99 -11.34 -9.93
CA ASP A 50 0.89 -11.73 -9.02
C ASP A 50 0.79 -10.82 -7.77
N TRP A 51 1.17 -9.54 -7.92
CA TRP A 51 1.20 -8.59 -6.81
C TRP A 51 -0.20 -8.20 -6.33
N PRO A 52 -0.41 -7.97 -5.02
CA PRO A 52 -1.75 -7.69 -4.49
C PRO A 52 -2.31 -6.33 -4.90
N PHE A 53 -1.45 -5.35 -5.16
CA PHE A 53 -1.86 -3.99 -5.52
C PHE A 53 -1.26 -3.57 -6.87
N PRO A 54 -1.85 -2.57 -7.54
CA PRO A 54 -1.19 -1.92 -8.65
C PRO A 54 0.11 -1.27 -8.18
N CYS A 55 1.19 -1.58 -8.89
CA CYS A 55 2.45 -0.88 -8.75
C CYS A 55 2.26 0.65 -8.85
N GLY A 56 2.89 1.38 -7.93
CA GLY A 56 2.87 2.83 -7.92
C GLY A 56 4.17 3.44 -7.38
N ALA A 57 4.10 4.74 -7.13
CA ALA A 57 5.07 5.47 -6.31
C ALA A 57 4.45 5.74 -4.93
N GLU A 58 5.28 6.21 -4.00
CA GLU A 58 4.87 6.65 -2.66
C GLU A 58 3.67 7.61 -2.74
N GLY A 59 2.56 7.22 -2.12
CA GLY A 59 1.31 7.98 -2.06
C GLY A 59 1.13 8.67 -0.71
N ASN A 60 0.55 9.89 -0.72
CA ASN A 60 0.34 10.69 0.50
C ASN A 60 -1.14 10.82 0.91
N VAL A 61 -2.06 10.09 0.26
CA VAL A 61 -3.48 10.10 0.67
C VAL A 61 -3.66 9.31 1.96
N VAL A 62 -2.99 8.16 2.03
CA VAL A 62 -2.78 7.38 3.24
C VAL A 62 -1.27 7.30 3.44
N HIS A 63 -0.79 7.75 4.59
CA HIS A 63 0.62 7.65 4.98
C HIS A 63 0.68 7.29 6.46
N VAL A 64 1.03 6.04 6.77
CA VAL A 64 1.22 5.54 8.15
C VAL A 64 2.40 4.58 8.24
N HIS A 65 2.91 4.39 9.46
CA HIS A 65 4.11 3.62 9.76
C HIS A 65 3.87 2.51 10.81
N PRO A 66 3.10 1.46 10.51
CA PRO A 66 2.92 0.36 11.44
C PRO A 66 4.22 -0.35 11.77
N TRP A 67 4.46 -0.56 13.08
CA TRP A 67 5.65 -1.27 13.54
C TRP A 67 5.34 -2.75 13.81
N LEU A 68 5.75 -3.61 12.88
CA LEU A 68 5.59 -5.06 12.99
C LEU A 68 6.79 -5.69 13.70
N ARG A 69 6.50 -6.44 14.77
CA ARG A 69 7.50 -7.23 15.50
C ARG A 69 7.07 -8.69 15.54
N ILE A 70 8.00 -9.60 15.31
CA ILE A 70 7.71 -11.03 15.24
C ILE A 70 8.64 -11.76 16.21
N TYR A 71 8.04 -12.54 17.11
CA TYR A 71 8.73 -13.36 18.09
C TYR A 71 8.35 -14.81 17.90
N VAL A 72 9.36 -15.68 17.80
CA VAL A 72 9.16 -17.11 17.59
C VAL A 72 9.96 -17.90 18.62
N ASN A 73 9.26 -18.72 19.41
CA ASN A 73 9.86 -19.82 20.14
C ASN A 73 10.07 -20.99 19.18
N THR A 74 11.33 -21.34 18.90
CA THR A 74 11.69 -22.42 17.97
C THR A 74 11.65 -23.81 18.61
N GLY A 75 11.35 -23.87 19.91
CA GLY A 75 11.52 -25.05 20.78
C GLY A 75 12.90 -25.11 21.44
N THR A 76 13.92 -24.46 20.87
CA THR A 76 15.28 -24.39 21.42
C THR A 76 15.70 -22.98 21.83
N SER A 77 15.12 -21.96 21.21
CA SER A 77 15.47 -20.54 21.38
C SER A 77 14.24 -19.66 21.19
N ASN A 78 14.24 -18.48 21.81
CA ASN A 78 13.28 -17.41 21.48
C ASN A 78 13.97 -16.42 20.57
N VAL A 79 13.42 -16.22 19.37
CA VAL A 79 14.04 -15.45 18.29
C VAL A 79 13.15 -14.26 17.94
N SER A 80 13.74 -13.09 17.84
CA SER A 80 13.11 -11.93 17.19
C SER A 80 13.38 -12.04 15.69
N VAL A 81 12.33 -12.19 14.88
CA VAL A 81 12.48 -12.28 13.42
C VAL A 81 12.48 -10.87 12.84
N SER A 82 13.50 -10.56 12.04
CA SER A 82 13.58 -9.29 11.33
C SER A 82 12.72 -9.34 10.06
N VAL A 83 11.93 -8.28 9.85
CA VAL A 83 11.34 -7.98 8.55
C VAL A 83 12.44 -7.32 7.71
N PRO A 84 12.85 -7.87 6.56
CA PRO A 84 13.94 -7.32 5.75
C PRO A 84 13.63 -5.92 5.23
N GLN A 85 14.68 -5.18 4.90
CA GLN A 85 14.58 -4.01 4.03
C GLN A 85 14.12 -4.39 2.62
N TYR A 86 13.54 -3.44 1.90
CA TYR A 86 13.10 -3.56 0.51
C TYR A 86 11.91 -4.51 0.28
N VAL A 87 11.19 -4.94 1.32
CA VAL A 87 9.89 -5.60 1.13
C VAL A 87 9.00 -4.65 0.33
N GLY A 88 8.31 -5.14 -0.70
CA GLY A 88 7.44 -4.32 -1.56
C GLY A 88 8.15 -3.53 -2.65
N PHE A 89 9.47 -3.67 -2.80
CA PHE A 89 10.20 -3.07 -3.92
C PHE A 89 10.10 -3.98 -5.14
N VAL A 90 9.23 -3.63 -6.08
CA VAL A 90 9.05 -4.37 -7.34
C VAL A 90 10.12 -3.97 -8.36
N SER A 91 10.50 -2.68 -8.39
CA SER A 91 11.65 -2.16 -9.13
C SER A 91 12.12 -0.82 -8.53
N GLN A 92 13.12 -0.17 -9.11
CA GLN A 92 13.61 1.14 -8.64
C GLN A 92 12.56 2.26 -8.69
N THR A 93 11.50 2.10 -9.50
CA THR A 93 10.45 3.11 -9.70
C THR A 93 9.07 2.56 -9.41
N CYS A 94 8.99 1.39 -8.76
CA CYS A 94 7.77 0.62 -8.61
C CYS A 94 7.74 -0.01 -7.22
N LEU A 95 6.86 0.52 -6.39
CA LEU A 95 6.65 0.10 -5.01
C LEU A 95 5.21 -0.40 -4.85
N GLU A 96 5.07 -1.44 -4.05
CA GLU A 96 3.79 -1.77 -3.44
C GLU A 96 3.43 -0.68 -2.41
N PRO A 97 2.13 -0.40 -2.21
CA PRO A 97 1.69 0.61 -1.25
C PRO A 97 2.06 0.24 0.19
N MET A 98 2.40 -1.03 0.46
CA MET A 98 3.01 -1.46 1.71
C MET A 98 4.43 -1.95 1.48
N HIS A 99 5.42 -1.27 2.04
CA HIS A 99 6.83 -1.59 1.81
C HIS A 99 7.71 -1.26 3.03
N THR A 100 8.97 -1.68 3.01
CA THR A 100 9.95 -1.38 4.06
C THR A 100 11.21 -0.73 3.48
N HIS A 101 11.65 0.38 4.07
CA HIS A 101 12.92 1.03 3.70
C HIS A 101 14.12 0.43 4.44
N ASP A 102 13.90 -0.20 5.59
CA ASP A 102 14.96 -0.82 6.41
C ASP A 102 14.48 -2.12 7.10
N ALA A 103 15.32 -2.66 7.98
CA ALA A 103 15.06 -3.92 8.68
C ALA A 103 14.46 -3.77 10.10
N SER A 104 13.99 -2.57 10.46
CA SER A 104 13.43 -2.26 11.78
C SER A 104 12.07 -2.88 12.06
N GLY A 105 11.36 -3.28 10.99
CA GLY A 105 9.98 -3.72 11.04
C GLY A 105 8.95 -2.60 10.83
N ILE A 106 9.39 -1.36 10.57
CA ILE A 106 8.49 -0.29 10.14
C ILE A 106 8.00 -0.57 8.73
N ILE A 107 6.68 -0.75 8.61
CA ILE A 107 5.97 -0.88 7.35
C ILE A 107 5.50 0.51 6.96
N HIS A 108 5.87 0.98 5.78
CA HIS A 108 5.31 2.18 5.18
C HIS A 108 4.04 1.82 4.45
N ILE A 109 2.92 2.44 4.82
CA ILE A 109 1.67 2.38 4.04
C ILE A 109 1.48 3.74 3.39
N GLU A 110 1.93 3.86 2.15
CA GLU A 110 1.98 5.09 1.39
C GLU A 110 1.17 4.91 0.11
N ALA A 111 -0.12 5.23 0.20
CA ALA A 111 -1.10 4.79 -0.79
C ALA A 111 -1.96 5.92 -1.34
N PRO A 112 -2.47 5.78 -2.59
CA PRO A 112 -3.25 6.83 -3.25
C PRO A 112 -4.73 6.84 -2.81
N SER A 113 -5.19 5.90 -1.99
CA SER A 113 -6.60 5.77 -1.60
C SER A 113 -6.79 4.94 -0.33
N LEU A 114 -7.82 5.26 0.46
CA LEU A 114 -8.33 4.41 1.57
C LEU A 114 -9.24 3.27 1.10
N SER A 115 -9.59 3.21 -0.19
CA SER A 115 -10.55 2.23 -0.70
C SER A 115 -10.02 0.79 -0.76
N ASN A 116 -8.70 0.61 -0.67
CA ASN A 116 -8.06 -0.70 -0.66
C ASN A 116 -7.89 -1.20 0.77
N GLN A 117 -7.77 -2.52 0.93
CA GLN A 117 -7.53 -3.16 2.22
C GLN A 117 -6.02 -3.36 2.41
N TYR A 118 -5.38 -2.56 3.24
CA TYR A 118 -3.96 -2.66 3.57
C TYR A 118 -3.77 -3.55 4.80
N THR A 119 -4.01 -4.83 4.61
CA THR A 119 -4.02 -5.79 5.73
C THR A 119 -2.65 -6.41 5.98
N LEU A 120 -2.46 -6.91 7.20
CA LEU A 120 -1.26 -7.66 7.58
C LEU A 120 -1.04 -8.88 6.67
N GLY A 121 -2.10 -9.59 6.27
CA GLY A 121 -2.00 -10.71 5.34
C GLY A 121 -1.57 -10.30 3.93
N ALA A 122 -2.01 -9.13 3.46
CA ALA A 122 -1.54 -8.57 2.19
C ALA A 122 -0.06 -8.17 2.28
N PHE A 123 0.40 -7.61 3.40
CA PHE A 123 1.83 -7.36 3.63
C PHE A 123 2.67 -8.65 3.59
N PHE A 124 2.23 -9.73 4.25
CA PHE A 124 2.92 -11.03 4.16
C PHE A 124 2.94 -11.60 2.73
N THR A 125 1.91 -11.31 1.93
CA THR A 125 1.89 -11.68 0.51
C THR A 125 2.94 -10.91 -0.27
N ILE A 126 3.04 -9.60 -0.06
CA ILE A 126 4.08 -8.73 -0.64
C ILE A 126 5.47 -9.24 -0.23
N TRP A 127 5.69 -9.49 1.06
CA TRP A 127 6.95 -10.01 1.58
C TRP A 127 7.35 -11.32 0.89
N ARG A 128 6.42 -12.27 0.75
CA ARG A 128 6.67 -13.53 0.04
C ARG A 128 7.07 -13.33 -1.41
N LEU A 129 6.45 -12.37 -2.12
CA LEU A 129 6.77 -12.08 -3.52
C LEU A 129 8.14 -11.39 -3.66
N THR A 130 8.51 -10.52 -2.72
CA THR A 130 9.84 -9.90 -2.69
C THR A 130 10.95 -10.91 -2.38
N PHE A 131 10.72 -11.82 -1.43
CA PHE A 131 11.71 -12.79 -0.96
C PHE A 131 11.22 -14.24 -1.16
N PRO A 132 11.16 -14.75 -2.40
CA PRO A 132 10.54 -16.06 -2.70
C PRO A 132 11.27 -17.24 -2.08
N ASN A 133 12.54 -17.08 -1.67
CA ASN A 133 13.32 -18.11 -0.98
C ASN A 133 12.98 -18.23 0.52
N GLY A 134 12.18 -17.32 1.06
CA GLY A 134 11.75 -17.33 2.46
C GLY A 134 12.39 -16.25 3.32
N ALA A 135 12.10 -16.32 4.62
CA ALA A 135 12.67 -15.48 5.66
C ALA A 135 13.60 -16.30 6.55
N SER A 136 14.77 -15.75 6.89
CA SER A 136 15.73 -16.42 7.77
C SER A 136 15.29 -16.32 9.24
N VAL A 137 15.12 -17.46 9.89
CA VAL A 137 14.82 -17.58 11.32
C VAL A 137 15.88 -18.48 11.96
N ASP A 138 16.73 -17.90 12.80
CA ASP A 138 17.86 -18.60 13.45
C ASP A 138 18.81 -19.28 12.44
N GLY A 139 19.06 -18.61 11.31
CA GLY A 139 19.91 -19.13 10.23
C GLY A 139 19.26 -20.18 9.34
N VAL A 140 17.97 -20.47 9.53
CA VAL A 140 17.20 -21.40 8.69
C VAL A 140 16.18 -20.62 7.87
N ASP A 141 16.20 -20.78 6.54
CA ASP A 141 15.19 -20.19 5.66
C ASP A 141 13.84 -20.89 5.84
N ARG A 142 12.81 -20.07 6.05
CA ARG A 142 11.44 -20.50 6.35
C ARG A 142 10.47 -19.89 5.34
N PRO A 143 9.36 -20.58 5.00
CA PRO A 143 8.36 -20.03 4.09
C PRO A 143 7.72 -18.78 4.69
N ILE A 144 7.52 -17.72 3.90
CA ILE A 144 6.81 -16.52 4.37
C ILE A 144 5.30 -16.79 4.32
N ILE A 145 4.74 -17.19 5.46
CA ILE A 145 3.34 -17.51 5.66
C ILE A 145 2.89 -16.84 6.95
N PHE A 146 1.67 -16.28 6.94
CA PHE A 146 1.00 -15.83 8.15
C PHE A 146 -0.51 -16.04 8.06
N ASN A 147 -1.09 -16.67 9.07
CA ASN A 147 -2.52 -16.78 9.32
C ASN A 147 -2.79 -17.12 10.80
N SER A 148 -4.03 -17.45 11.16
CA SER A 148 -4.40 -17.77 12.55
C SER A 148 -3.76 -19.03 13.14
N THR A 149 -3.04 -19.82 12.33
CA THR A 149 -2.49 -21.13 12.70
C THR A 149 -1.02 -21.33 12.34
N ASP A 150 -0.42 -20.40 11.59
CA ASP A 150 0.93 -20.55 11.04
C ASP A 150 1.61 -19.17 10.96
N ILE A 151 2.84 -19.09 11.45
CA ILE A 151 3.77 -18.00 11.17
C ILE A 151 5.10 -18.59 10.75
N LEU A 152 5.57 -18.24 9.55
CA LEU A 152 6.86 -18.69 9.04
C LEU A 152 7.08 -20.22 9.06
N GLY A 153 6.00 -20.99 8.86
CA GLY A 153 6.02 -22.46 8.93
C GLY A 153 5.97 -23.04 10.34
N PHE A 154 5.93 -22.19 11.38
CA PHE A 154 5.67 -22.60 12.76
C PHE A 154 4.16 -22.68 12.98
N LYS A 155 3.66 -23.91 13.14
CA LYS A 155 2.23 -24.21 13.24
C LYS A 155 1.82 -24.39 14.69
N ILE A 156 0.65 -23.85 15.04
CA ILE A 156 0.06 -24.06 16.36
C ILE A 156 -0.15 -25.56 16.65
N GLY A 157 -0.13 -25.93 17.92
CA GLY A 157 -0.22 -27.31 18.38
C GLY A 157 1.03 -27.77 19.15
N GLN A 158 0.98 -28.97 19.72
CA GLN A 158 2.09 -29.55 20.50
C GLN A 158 2.60 -28.65 21.66
N GLY A 159 1.72 -27.82 22.23
CA GLY A 159 2.07 -26.90 23.32
C GLY A 159 2.41 -25.48 22.87
N HIS A 160 2.49 -25.22 21.55
CA HIS A 160 2.68 -23.89 21.00
C HIS A 160 1.37 -23.21 20.63
N THR A 161 1.36 -21.90 20.78
CA THR A 161 0.27 -20.98 20.49
C THR A 161 0.75 -19.85 19.59
N LEU A 162 -0.18 -19.23 18.87
CA LEU A 162 0.08 -18.04 18.06
C LEU A 162 -0.85 -16.93 18.54
N SER A 163 -0.28 -15.76 18.81
CA SER A 163 -1.00 -14.58 19.27
C SER A 163 -0.65 -13.37 18.41
N LEU A 164 -1.66 -12.55 18.12
CA LEU A 164 -1.50 -11.22 17.53
C LEU A 164 -1.84 -10.18 18.60
N LEU A 165 -0.85 -9.41 19.00
CA LEU A 165 -0.93 -8.47 20.11
C LEU A 165 -0.79 -7.05 19.59
N ILE A 166 -1.61 -6.15 20.11
CA ILE A 166 -1.55 -4.71 19.83
C ILE A 166 -1.14 -3.99 21.11
N ASP A 167 -0.25 -3.01 21.00
CA ASP A 167 0.18 -2.13 22.09
C ASP A 167 0.73 -2.88 23.31
N ARG A 168 1.39 -4.00 23.07
CA ARG A 168 1.93 -4.84 24.13
C ARG A 168 2.96 -4.05 24.95
N GLY A 169 2.77 -4.03 26.27
CA GLY A 169 3.62 -3.27 27.20
C GLY A 169 3.17 -1.83 27.44
N GLN A 170 2.11 -1.38 26.76
CA GLN A 170 1.43 -0.13 27.08
C GLN A 170 0.31 -0.35 28.10
N SER A 171 -0.41 0.73 28.45
CA SER A 171 -1.48 0.70 29.46
C SER A 171 -2.72 -0.08 29.02
N ASN A 172 -2.92 -0.30 27.71
CA ASN A 172 -4.11 -0.96 27.17
C ASN A 172 -3.79 -1.98 26.07
N PRO A 173 -3.00 -3.04 26.35
CA PRO A 173 -2.64 -4.04 25.36
C PRO A 173 -3.88 -4.82 24.92
N GLN A 174 -4.00 -5.12 23.63
CA GLN A 174 -5.12 -5.88 23.05
C GLN A 174 -4.65 -7.17 22.41
N ASN A 175 -5.48 -8.21 22.48
CA ASN A 175 -5.32 -9.42 21.66
C ASN A 175 -6.25 -9.29 20.46
N SER A 176 -5.69 -9.26 19.25
CA SER A 176 -6.47 -9.26 18.02
C SER A 176 -6.74 -10.69 17.54
N THR A 177 -7.93 -10.91 17.01
CA THR A 177 -8.31 -12.17 16.34
C THR A 177 -8.37 -12.01 14.82
N GLU A 178 -7.99 -10.85 14.29
CA GLU A 178 -8.09 -10.56 12.86
C GLU A 178 -6.99 -11.24 12.04
N TYR A 179 -5.82 -11.50 12.64
CA TYR A 179 -4.65 -12.11 12.00
C TYR A 179 -4.35 -11.47 10.64
N GLY A 180 -4.45 -12.24 9.55
CA GLY A 180 -4.21 -11.73 8.19
C GLY A 180 -5.20 -10.64 7.75
N SER A 181 -6.33 -10.48 8.43
CA SER A 181 -7.34 -9.45 8.14
C SER A 181 -7.11 -8.15 8.90
N LEU A 182 -6.12 -8.08 9.80
CA LEU A 182 -5.81 -6.88 10.58
C LEU A 182 -5.52 -5.72 9.63
N ASP A 183 -6.33 -4.66 9.71
CA ASP A 183 -6.13 -3.44 8.93
C ASP A 183 -5.00 -2.60 9.53
N LEU A 184 -3.87 -2.54 8.84
CA LEU A 184 -2.68 -1.88 9.34
C LEU A 184 -2.78 -0.35 9.30
N THR A 185 -3.77 0.21 8.59
CA THR A 185 -3.97 1.66 8.50
C THR A 185 -4.21 2.31 9.88
N HIS A 186 -4.65 1.55 10.88
CA HIS A 186 -5.01 2.10 12.18
C HIS A 186 -3.86 2.13 13.21
N TYR A 187 -2.67 1.61 12.86
CA TYR A 187 -1.63 1.31 13.84
C TYR A 187 -0.31 2.03 13.58
N ASP A 188 -0.34 3.34 13.36
CA ASP A 188 0.88 4.13 13.20
C ASP A 188 1.71 4.19 14.49
N TYR A 189 3.01 3.92 14.36
CA TYR A 189 3.98 4.06 15.44
C TYR A 189 4.66 5.43 15.44
N CYS A 190 4.88 6.01 14.27
CA CYS A 190 5.75 7.18 14.12
C CYS A 190 4.98 8.50 14.16
N SER A 191 5.69 9.59 14.47
CA SER A 191 5.16 10.94 14.46
C SER A 191 6.25 11.92 14.06
N ALA A 192 5.87 13.17 13.76
CA ALA A 192 6.81 14.24 13.44
C ALA A 192 7.78 14.57 14.60
N GLN A 193 7.47 14.13 15.83
CA GLN A 193 8.33 14.34 17.00
C GLN A 193 9.42 13.27 17.13
N SER A 194 9.27 12.13 16.46
CA SER A 194 10.22 11.02 16.54
C SER A 194 11.52 11.35 15.82
N THR A 195 12.61 11.54 16.59
CA THR A 195 13.94 11.86 16.05
C THR A 195 14.92 10.69 16.11
N SER A 196 14.47 9.53 16.59
CA SER A 196 15.28 8.32 16.75
C SER A 196 14.67 7.12 16.04
N ALA A 197 15.48 6.09 15.83
CA ALA A 197 15.02 4.77 15.40
C ALA A 197 13.93 4.22 16.36
N PRO A 198 12.99 3.42 15.87
CA PRO A 198 12.88 2.92 14.50
C PRO A 198 12.28 3.91 13.50
N CYS A 199 11.76 5.06 13.95
CA CYS A 199 11.15 6.04 13.06
C CYS A 199 12.20 6.78 12.20
N SER A 200 13.13 7.51 12.80
CA SER A 200 14.19 8.17 12.04
C SER A 200 15.29 7.15 11.66
N PRO A 201 15.76 7.09 10.39
CA PRO A 201 15.57 8.09 9.33
C PRO A 201 14.51 7.74 8.28
N THR A 202 13.82 6.61 8.41
CA THR A 202 13.00 6.02 7.35
C THR A 202 11.56 6.47 7.40
N ALA A 203 10.95 6.48 8.59
CA ALA A 203 9.59 6.91 8.87
C ALA A 203 9.59 8.19 9.72
N THR A 204 9.32 9.34 9.08
CA THR A 204 9.22 10.64 9.78
C THR A 204 8.00 11.41 9.32
N GLY A 205 7.43 12.19 10.22
CA GLY A 205 6.23 12.97 9.96
C GLY A 205 5.00 12.42 10.67
N ASP A 206 3.96 13.24 10.71
CA ASP A 206 2.68 12.82 11.26
C ASP A 206 1.89 12.04 10.19
N PRO A 207 1.12 11.02 10.60
CA PRO A 207 0.30 10.23 9.69
C PRO A 207 -0.73 11.07 8.93
N GLN A 208 -1.01 10.66 7.69
CA GLN A 208 -1.91 11.40 6.79
C GLN A 208 -3.10 10.56 6.31
N TYR A 209 -4.30 11.14 6.42
CA TYR A 209 -5.60 10.58 6.00
C TYR A 209 -6.45 11.68 5.36
N PRO A 210 -7.41 11.34 4.47
CA PRO A 210 -8.31 12.31 3.84
C PRO A 210 -9.07 13.23 4.81
N ASN A 211 -9.35 12.77 6.04
CA ASN A 211 -10.11 13.52 7.05
C ASN A 211 -9.30 13.75 8.34
N GLY A 212 -7.97 13.72 8.25
CA GLY A 212 -7.09 13.69 9.41
C GLY A 212 -7.03 12.29 10.03
N TYR A 213 -5.93 12.02 10.74
CA TYR A 213 -5.67 10.71 11.31
C TYR A 213 -6.32 10.55 12.69
N PRO A 214 -7.31 9.65 12.86
CA PRO A 214 -8.10 9.59 14.08
C PRO A 214 -7.54 8.62 15.13
N TYR A 215 -6.57 7.77 14.77
CA TYR A 215 -6.15 6.66 15.60
C TYR A 215 -5.02 7.02 16.58
N GLY A 216 -4.23 8.05 16.26
CA GLY A 216 -3.09 8.44 17.07
C GLY A 216 -1.84 7.58 16.83
N THR A 217 -0.72 8.01 17.37
CA THR A 217 0.60 7.41 17.11
C THR A 217 1.11 6.62 18.30
N GLY A 218 2.08 5.74 18.05
CA GLY A 218 2.75 4.95 19.08
C GLY A 218 2.19 3.53 19.21
N HIS A 219 1.39 3.07 18.24
CA HIS A 219 0.82 1.74 18.27
C HIS A 219 1.85 0.67 17.86
N THR A 220 1.81 -0.49 18.50
CA THR A 220 2.67 -1.64 18.13
C THR A 220 1.83 -2.82 17.67
N VAL A 221 2.36 -3.58 16.68
CA VAL A 221 1.75 -4.82 16.20
C VAL A 221 2.76 -5.95 16.39
N GLU A 222 2.47 -6.88 17.29
CA GLU A 222 3.36 -7.99 17.60
C GLU A 222 2.72 -9.35 17.27
N ILE A 223 3.45 -10.20 16.55
CA ILE A 223 3.11 -11.61 16.36
C ILE A 223 3.99 -12.43 17.30
N VAL A 224 3.37 -13.23 18.16
CA VAL A 224 4.08 -14.07 19.13
C VAL A 224 3.69 -15.52 18.91
N TYR A 225 4.66 -16.34 18.53
CA TYR A 225 4.58 -17.79 18.54
C TYR A 225 5.34 -18.31 19.77
N SER A 226 4.63 -18.94 20.70
CA SER A 226 5.19 -19.42 21.98
C SER A 226 4.64 -20.77 22.37
#